data_AF-A0A1H7NAS7-F1
#
_entry.id   AF-A0A1H7NAS7-F1
#
_cell.length_a   1.000
_cell.length_b   1.000
_cell.length_c   1.000
_cell.angle_alpha   90.00
_cell.angle_beta   90.00
_cell.angle_gamma   90.00
#
_symmetry.space_group_name_H-M   'P 1'
#
loop_
_entity.id
_entity.type
_entity.pdbx_description
1 polymer ?
#
loop_
_entity_poly.entity_id
_entity_poly.type
_entity_poly.pdbx_seq_one_letter_code
_entity_poly.pdbx_strand_id
1 'polypeptide(L)'
;MPATTTRFPKAVIFDAYGTLFDVHSVVAAAEQMFPGHGDALSQLWRLKQIEYTQLRTLSDPSGGRYRPFWDVTVDALRYAARRLNLALTASGEKRLMDEYACLSAFADVLPVLRALRQRADLGLAILSNGNPQMLDIAVKSAGMTGLFDHVLSVDAVRAYKPAAAAYALGTTAFDAAARDLVFVSSNGWDAAGAGWFGYTTFWINRQRLPAEQLDIAPHGTGGGMADLAAFLDTAAPPDRASGRPRPAPGA
;
A
#
# COMPACT_ATOMS: atom_id res chain seq x y z
N MET A 1 6.05 -1.34 39.38
CA MET A 1 6.01 -0.93 37.95
C MET A 1 4.61 -1.27 37.46
N PRO A 2 3.71 -0.29 37.25
CA PRO A 2 2.40 -0.64 36.70
C PRO A 2 2.62 -1.19 35.29
N ALA A 3 2.08 -2.36 34.99
CA ALA A 3 2.10 -2.89 33.65
C ALA A 3 1.38 -1.89 32.75
N THR A 4 2.14 -1.14 31.94
CA THR A 4 1.57 -0.30 30.91
C THR A 4 0.91 -1.25 29.92
N THR A 5 -0.41 -1.41 30.03
CA THR A 5 -1.21 -2.08 29.01
C THR A 5 -1.05 -1.28 27.74
N THR A 6 -0.09 -1.65 26.90
CA THR A 6 0.10 -1.07 25.58
C THR A 6 -1.16 -1.34 24.78
N ARG A 7 -1.89 -0.26 24.48
CA ARG A 7 -3.13 -0.33 23.70
C ARG A 7 -2.78 -0.80 22.29
N PHE A 8 -3.54 -1.78 21.80
CA PHE A 8 -3.39 -2.29 20.45
C PHE A 8 -4.43 -1.63 19.51
N PRO A 9 -4.07 -1.36 18.25
CA PRO A 9 -2.69 -1.33 17.73
C PRO A 9 -1.95 -0.05 18.16
N LYS A 10 -0.62 -0.07 18.12
CA LYS A 10 0.20 1.14 18.33
C LYS A 10 0.09 2.13 17.16
N ALA A 11 -0.03 1.61 15.94
CA ALA A 11 -0.30 2.42 14.78
C ALA A 11 -1.03 1.64 13.68
N VAL A 12 -1.69 2.40 12.79
CA VAL A 12 -2.26 1.89 11.54
C VAL A 12 -1.47 2.46 10.37
N ILE A 13 -0.91 1.55 9.57
CA ILE A 13 -0.10 1.86 8.40
C ILE A 13 -0.92 1.52 7.15
N PHE A 14 -1.13 2.52 6.30
CA PHE A 14 -1.91 2.38 5.09
C PHE A 14 -1.02 2.27 3.86
N ASP A 15 -1.31 1.30 3.00
CA ASP A 15 -0.93 1.42 1.60
C ASP A 15 -1.60 2.65 0.96
N ALA A 16 -1.00 3.17 -0.11
CA ALA A 16 -1.47 4.38 -0.79
C ALA A 16 -2.36 4.05 -2.01
N TYR A 17 -1.76 3.55 -3.09
CA TYR A 17 -2.40 3.47 -4.41
C TYR A 17 -3.38 2.28 -4.50
N GLY A 18 -4.66 2.60 -4.66
CA GLY A 18 -5.79 1.65 -4.64
C GLY A 18 -6.44 1.55 -3.25
N THR A 19 -5.73 1.94 -2.19
CA THR A 19 -6.18 1.81 -0.80
C THR A 19 -6.77 3.12 -0.28
N LEU A 20 -5.96 4.18 -0.25
CA LEU A 20 -6.37 5.54 0.10
C LEU A 20 -6.75 6.35 -1.13
N PHE A 21 -5.97 6.21 -2.21
CA PHE A 21 -6.14 6.94 -3.45
C PHE A 21 -6.80 6.08 -4.52
N ASP A 22 -7.82 6.64 -5.16
CA ASP A 22 -8.56 6.01 -6.22
C ASP A 22 -7.80 6.10 -7.55
N VAL A 23 -7.28 4.96 -8.00
CA VAL A 23 -6.54 4.84 -9.27
C VAL A 23 -7.46 4.81 -10.49
N HIS A 24 -8.79 4.76 -10.30
CA HIS A 24 -9.76 4.76 -11.40
C HIS A 24 -9.93 6.14 -12.05
N SER A 25 -9.48 7.24 -11.44
CA SER A 25 -9.52 8.57 -12.08
C SER A 25 -8.74 8.61 -13.41
N VAL A 26 -7.68 7.79 -13.50
CA VAL A 26 -6.85 7.69 -14.70
C VAL A 26 -7.58 6.98 -15.85
N VAL A 27 -8.58 6.14 -15.55
CA VAL A 27 -9.42 5.46 -16.56
C VAL A 27 -10.19 6.50 -17.37
N ALA A 28 -10.79 7.49 -16.73
CA ALA A 28 -11.57 8.52 -17.43
C ALA A 28 -10.70 9.34 -18.39
N ALA A 29 -9.49 9.72 -17.96
CA ALA A 29 -8.54 10.42 -18.83
C ALA A 29 -8.04 9.52 -19.99
N ALA A 30 -7.78 8.25 -19.71
CA ALA A 30 -7.40 7.26 -20.72
C ALA A 30 -8.50 7.04 -21.76
N GLU A 31 -9.76 6.94 -21.32
CA GLU A 31 -10.92 6.75 -22.20
C GLU A 31 -11.16 7.97 -23.10
N GLN A 32 -11.00 9.18 -22.56
CA GLN A 32 -11.07 10.41 -23.36
C GLN A 32 -9.96 10.50 -24.41
N MET A 33 -8.76 9.99 -24.12
CA MET A 33 -7.65 9.99 -25.06
C MET A 33 -7.71 8.84 -26.07
N PHE A 34 -8.19 7.68 -25.64
CA PHE A 34 -8.25 6.45 -26.41
C PHE A 34 -9.63 5.80 -26.24
N PRO A 35 -10.67 6.31 -26.93
CA PRO A 35 -12.02 5.79 -26.79
C PRO A 35 -12.09 4.28 -27.02
N GLY A 36 -12.80 3.57 -26.14
CA GLY A 36 -12.93 2.11 -26.10
C GLY A 36 -11.75 1.37 -25.48
N HIS A 37 -10.70 2.08 -25.02
CA HIS A 37 -9.47 1.47 -24.53
C HIS A 37 -9.06 1.93 -23.12
N GLY A 38 -9.84 2.80 -22.46
CA GLY A 38 -9.50 3.36 -21.15
C GLY A 38 -9.30 2.30 -20.07
N ASP A 39 -10.25 1.36 -19.97
CA ASP A 39 -10.17 0.24 -19.02
C ASP A 39 -8.99 -0.68 -19.32
N ALA A 40 -8.82 -1.09 -20.58
CA ALA A 40 -7.75 -1.98 -20.99
C ALA A 40 -6.36 -1.38 -20.74
N LEU A 41 -6.20 -0.08 -21.04
CA LEU A 41 -4.96 0.65 -20.77
C LEU A 41 -4.70 0.75 -19.27
N SER A 42 -5.68 1.15 -18.48
CA SER A 42 -5.52 1.31 -17.02
C SER A 42 -5.13 -0.01 -16.34
N GLN A 43 -5.82 -1.10 -16.67
CA GLN A 43 -5.55 -2.42 -16.11
C GLN A 43 -4.15 -2.91 -16.50
N LEU A 44 -3.78 -2.85 -17.77
CA LEU A 44 -2.47 -3.31 -18.24
C LEU A 44 -1.34 -2.43 -17.69
N TRP A 45 -1.55 -1.11 -17.63
CA TRP A 45 -0.60 -0.17 -17.05
C TRP A 45 -0.34 -0.49 -15.59
N ARG A 46 -1.40 -0.64 -14.76
CA ARG A 46 -1.25 -1.01 -13.34
C ARG A 46 -0.56 -2.36 -13.17
N LEU A 47 -0.94 -3.36 -13.97
CA LEU A 47 -0.31 -4.68 -13.94
C LEU A 47 1.20 -4.57 -14.19
N LYS A 48 1.61 -3.87 -15.26
CA LYS A 48 3.03 -3.72 -15.62
C LYS A 48 3.81 -2.82 -14.67
N GLN A 49 3.15 -1.82 -14.08
CA GLN A 49 3.75 -1.01 -13.03
C GLN A 49 4.15 -1.87 -11.84
N ILE A 50 3.25 -2.72 -11.34
CA ILE A 50 3.55 -3.63 -10.22
C ILE A 50 4.59 -4.68 -10.63
N GLU A 51 4.43 -5.33 -11.78
CA GLU A 51 5.39 -6.31 -12.30
C GLU A 51 6.82 -5.71 -12.39
N TYR A 52 6.97 -4.48 -12.90
CA TYR A 52 8.27 -3.84 -13.02
C TYR A 52 8.88 -3.48 -11.66
N THR A 53 8.07 -3.10 -10.66
CA THR A 53 8.59 -2.91 -9.29
C THR A 53 9.15 -4.20 -8.70
N GLN A 54 8.44 -5.32 -8.89
CA GLN A 54 8.85 -6.64 -8.42
C GLN A 54 10.11 -7.11 -9.15
N LEU A 55 10.13 -7.04 -10.49
CA LEU A 55 11.30 -7.44 -11.29
C LEU A 55 12.56 -6.64 -10.91
N ARG A 56 12.46 -5.32 -10.74
CA ARG A 56 13.60 -4.49 -10.33
C ARG A 56 14.13 -4.87 -8.95
N THR A 57 13.24 -5.18 -8.02
CA THR A 57 13.61 -5.56 -6.64
C THR A 57 14.20 -6.97 -6.58
N LEU A 58 13.59 -7.93 -7.28
CA LEU A 58 14.03 -9.34 -7.30
C LEU A 58 15.33 -9.53 -8.08
N SER A 59 15.55 -8.77 -9.16
CA SER A 59 16.75 -8.90 -9.97
C SER A 59 18.00 -8.39 -9.27
N ASP A 60 17.85 -7.48 -8.31
CA ASP A 60 18.97 -6.92 -7.55
C ASP A 60 18.50 -6.45 -6.16
N PRO A 61 18.54 -7.34 -5.15
CA PRO A 61 18.15 -7.01 -3.78
C PRO A 61 19.00 -5.92 -3.13
N SER A 62 20.16 -5.57 -3.70
CA SER A 62 20.98 -4.44 -3.22
C SER A 62 20.46 -3.07 -3.69
N GLY A 63 19.46 -3.04 -4.57
CA GLY A 63 18.84 -1.81 -5.08
C GLY A 63 19.60 -1.15 -6.23
N GLY A 64 20.54 -1.83 -6.89
CA GLY A 64 21.27 -1.31 -8.05
C GLY A 64 20.39 -1.18 -9.31
N ARG A 65 19.31 -1.98 -9.42
CA ARG A 65 18.29 -1.86 -10.48
C ARG A 65 17.11 -0.95 -10.13
N TYR A 66 17.08 -0.41 -8.91
CA TYR A 66 16.02 0.48 -8.45
C TYR A 66 15.95 1.75 -9.31
N ARG A 67 14.72 2.18 -9.57
CA ARG A 67 14.36 3.47 -10.14
C ARG A 67 13.22 4.05 -9.31
N PRO A 68 13.07 5.37 -9.19
CA PRO A 68 11.88 5.97 -8.56
C PRO A 68 10.58 5.44 -9.16
N PHE A 69 9.53 5.37 -8.35
CA PHE A 69 8.23 4.83 -8.78
C PHE A 69 7.61 5.62 -9.93
N TRP A 70 7.84 6.93 -9.99
CA TRP A 70 7.47 7.75 -11.14
C TRP A 70 8.01 7.19 -12.47
N ASP A 71 9.31 6.88 -12.52
CA ASP A 71 9.96 6.35 -13.73
C ASP A 71 9.38 4.98 -14.11
N VAL A 72 9.16 4.12 -13.11
CA VAL A 72 8.52 2.80 -13.34
C VAL A 72 7.10 2.95 -13.88
N THR A 73 6.38 3.96 -13.40
CA THR A 73 5.02 4.27 -13.83
C THR A 73 4.99 4.74 -15.28
N VAL A 74 5.93 5.60 -15.70
CA VAL A 74 6.10 6.02 -17.10
C VAL A 74 6.48 4.83 -17.99
N ASP A 75 7.44 4.00 -17.57
CA ASP A 75 7.87 2.81 -18.32
C ASP A 75 6.70 1.85 -18.57
N ALA A 76 5.86 1.63 -17.55
CA ALA A 76 4.69 0.77 -17.64
C ALA A 76 3.60 1.37 -18.55
N LEU A 77 3.36 2.68 -18.50
CA LEU A 77 2.42 3.36 -19.39
C LEU A 77 2.83 3.19 -20.86
N ARG A 78 4.10 3.48 -21.16
CA ARG A 78 4.67 3.34 -22.49
C ARG A 78 4.55 1.90 -23.02
N TYR A 79 4.81 0.91 -22.17
CA TYR A 79 4.61 -0.48 -22.53
C TYR A 79 3.15 -0.78 -22.85
N ALA A 80 2.22 -0.38 -21.97
CA ALA A 80 0.80 -0.69 -22.11
C ALA A 80 0.22 -0.05 -23.38
N ALA A 81 0.55 1.21 -23.65
CA ALA A 81 0.16 1.90 -24.88
C ALA A 81 0.66 1.17 -26.13
N ARG A 82 1.95 0.80 -26.17
CA ARG A 82 2.51 0.02 -27.30
C ARG A 82 1.83 -1.32 -27.47
N ARG A 83 1.60 -2.05 -26.37
CA ARG A 83 0.96 -3.38 -26.41
C ARG A 83 -0.48 -3.32 -26.94
N LEU A 84 -1.17 -2.22 -26.69
CA LEU A 84 -2.53 -1.96 -27.17
C LEU A 84 -2.57 -1.22 -28.51
N ASN A 85 -1.43 -1.01 -29.17
CA ASN A 85 -1.30 -0.24 -30.41
C ASN A 85 -1.87 1.19 -30.33
N LEU A 86 -1.77 1.83 -29.16
CA LEU A 86 -2.22 3.19 -28.92
C LEU A 86 -1.12 4.20 -29.25
N ALA A 87 -1.46 5.23 -30.03
CA ALA A 87 -0.55 6.32 -30.38
C ALA A 87 -0.36 7.27 -29.20
N LEU A 88 0.49 6.91 -28.24
CA LEU A 88 0.80 7.75 -27.09
C LEU A 88 1.81 8.84 -27.46
N THR A 89 1.32 10.08 -27.58
CA THR A 89 2.15 11.27 -27.77
C THR A 89 2.79 11.71 -26.45
N ALA A 90 3.83 12.55 -26.51
CA ALA A 90 4.44 13.13 -25.32
C ALA A 90 3.46 13.96 -24.47
N SER A 91 2.52 14.67 -25.11
CA SER A 91 1.48 15.42 -24.41
C SER A 91 0.45 14.50 -23.74
N GLY A 92 0.09 13.39 -24.41
CA GLY A 92 -0.78 12.36 -23.84
C GLY A 92 -0.15 11.64 -22.65
N GLU A 93 1.14 11.29 -22.75
CA GLU A 93 1.92 10.73 -21.65
C GLU A 93 1.93 11.69 -20.45
N LYS A 94 2.25 12.96 -20.68
CA LYS A 94 2.23 13.98 -19.63
C LYS A 94 0.86 14.08 -18.96
N ARG A 95 -0.22 14.16 -19.75
CA ARG A 95 -1.59 14.27 -19.23
C ARG A 95 -1.95 13.09 -18.34
N LEU A 96 -1.71 11.85 -18.78
CA LEU A 96 -2.01 10.66 -17.98
C LEU A 96 -1.16 10.58 -16.71
N MET A 97 0.11 11.01 -16.78
CA MET A 97 0.99 11.07 -15.61
C MET A 97 0.59 12.17 -14.62
N ASP A 98 0.10 13.32 -15.10
CA ASP A 98 -0.43 14.40 -14.23
C ASP A 98 -1.68 13.91 -13.47
N GLU A 99 -2.59 13.19 -14.13
CA GLU A 99 -3.76 12.57 -13.49
C GLU A 99 -3.35 11.54 -12.43
N TYR A 100 -2.30 10.75 -12.73
CA TYR A 100 -1.73 9.80 -11.77
C TYR A 100 -1.09 10.49 -10.55
N ALA A 101 -0.56 11.71 -10.71
CA ALA A 101 0.02 12.48 -9.60
C ALA A 101 -1.06 13.03 -8.66
N CYS A 102 -2.25 13.34 -9.19
CA CYS A 102 -3.33 14.04 -8.50
C CYS A 102 -4.53 13.13 -8.18
N LEU A 103 -4.30 11.85 -7.90
CA LEU A 103 -5.37 10.91 -7.57
C LEU A 103 -6.21 11.42 -6.39
N SER A 104 -7.53 11.32 -6.54
CA SER A 104 -8.47 11.64 -5.47
C SER A 104 -8.47 10.54 -4.41
N ALA A 105 -8.84 10.88 -3.17
CA ALA A 105 -9.14 9.87 -2.17
C ALA A 105 -10.47 9.19 -2.45
N PHE A 106 -10.63 7.93 -2.01
CA PHE A 106 -11.97 7.36 -1.87
C PHE A 106 -12.80 8.17 -0.87
N ALA A 107 -14.11 8.30 -1.14
CA ALA A 107 -15.00 9.15 -0.35
C ALA A 107 -15.08 8.77 1.14
N ASP A 108 -14.87 7.49 1.47
CA ASP A 108 -14.90 6.96 2.83
C ASP A 108 -13.60 7.17 3.63
N VAL A 109 -12.51 7.57 2.97
CA VAL A 109 -11.16 7.64 3.57
C VAL A 109 -11.03 8.81 4.55
N LEU A 110 -11.34 10.04 4.11
CA LEU A 110 -11.14 11.23 4.94
C LEU A 110 -11.95 11.20 6.26
N PRO A 111 -13.25 10.85 6.26
CA PRO A 111 -14.03 10.78 7.51
C PRO A 111 -13.41 9.80 8.51
N VAL A 112 -13.01 8.62 8.06
CA VAL A 112 -12.45 7.59 8.94
C VAL A 112 -11.05 7.97 9.42
N LEU A 113 -10.16 8.47 8.55
CA LEU A 113 -8.83 8.92 8.98
C LEU A 113 -8.91 10.03 10.03
N ARG A 114 -9.83 10.99 9.86
CA ARG A 114 -10.06 12.04 10.87
C ARG A 114 -10.52 11.46 12.20
N ALA A 115 -11.43 10.49 12.19
CA ALA A 115 -11.89 9.81 13.40
C ALA A 115 -10.75 9.01 14.08
N LEU A 116 -9.93 8.30 13.30
CA LEU A 116 -8.76 7.58 13.81
C LEU A 116 -7.74 8.54 14.42
N ARG A 117 -7.52 9.72 13.81
CA ARG A 117 -6.58 10.73 14.32
C ARG A 117 -6.97 11.28 15.69
N GLN A 118 -8.26 11.25 16.05
CA GLN A 118 -8.74 11.66 17.38
C GLN A 118 -8.50 10.59 18.47
N ARG A 119 -8.11 9.36 18.10
CA ARG A 119 -7.80 8.32 19.08
C ARG A 119 -6.45 8.63 19.74
N ALA A 120 -6.46 8.78 21.06
CA ALA A 120 -5.24 8.95 21.83
C ALA A 120 -4.32 7.74 21.65
N ASP A 121 -3.02 8.01 21.54
CA ASP A 121 -1.94 7.01 21.46
C ASP A 121 -2.01 6.08 20.23
N LEU A 122 -2.74 6.46 19.17
CA LEU A 122 -2.76 5.75 17.89
C LEU A 122 -1.97 6.52 16.83
N GLY A 123 -0.86 5.93 16.39
CA GLY A 123 -0.10 6.45 15.24
C GLY A 123 -0.79 6.17 13.91
N LEU A 124 -0.67 7.08 12.95
CA LEU A 124 -1.13 6.88 11.57
C LEU A 124 0.03 7.08 10.60
N ALA A 125 0.21 6.16 9.66
CA ALA A 125 1.20 6.32 8.60
C ALA A 125 0.72 5.85 7.24
N ILE A 126 1.36 6.38 6.21
CA ILE A 126 1.37 5.77 4.87
C ILE A 126 2.66 4.97 4.72
N LEU A 127 2.61 3.79 4.11
CA LEU A 127 3.76 3.08 3.57
C LEU A 127 3.48 2.72 2.12
N SER A 128 4.24 3.29 1.18
CA SER A 128 3.92 3.20 -0.25
C SER A 128 5.15 3.00 -1.13
N ASN A 129 4.92 2.33 -2.27
CA ASN A 129 5.89 2.24 -3.35
C ASN A 129 6.19 3.62 -3.99
N GLY A 130 5.29 4.61 -3.88
CA GLY A 130 5.47 5.94 -4.46
C GLY A 130 6.72 6.65 -3.92
N ASN A 131 7.46 7.34 -4.79
CA ASN A 131 8.60 8.16 -4.36
C ASN A 131 8.11 9.41 -3.59
N PRO A 132 8.95 10.03 -2.75
CA PRO A 132 8.53 11.07 -1.81
C PRO A 132 7.73 12.23 -2.42
N GLN A 133 8.14 12.75 -3.59
CA GLN A 133 7.41 13.84 -4.24
C GLN A 133 5.99 13.44 -4.64
N MET A 134 5.79 12.20 -5.14
CA MET A 134 4.47 11.71 -5.52
C MET A 134 3.55 11.63 -4.31
N LEU A 135 4.05 11.13 -3.18
CA LEU A 135 3.26 10.97 -1.96
C LEU A 135 2.90 12.32 -1.35
N ASP A 136 3.83 13.28 -1.34
CA ASP A 136 3.57 14.64 -0.85
C ASP A 136 2.45 15.32 -1.65
N ILE A 137 2.50 15.22 -2.98
CA ILE A 137 1.44 15.77 -3.85
C ILE A 137 0.11 15.08 -3.57
N ALA A 138 0.07 13.74 -3.57
CA ALA A 138 -1.18 12.99 -3.38
C ALA A 138 -1.83 13.25 -2.01
N VAL A 139 -1.04 13.32 -0.94
CA VAL A 139 -1.53 13.64 0.41
C VAL A 139 -2.13 15.06 0.46
N LYS A 140 -1.47 16.03 -0.17
CA LYS A 140 -1.95 17.41 -0.23
C LYS A 140 -3.20 17.56 -1.08
N SER A 141 -3.21 17.01 -2.29
CA SER A 141 -4.36 17.10 -3.22
C SER A 141 -5.60 16.42 -2.67
N ALA A 142 -5.42 15.33 -1.93
CA ALA A 142 -6.50 14.61 -1.28
C ALA A 142 -6.97 15.22 0.05
N GLY A 143 -6.41 16.35 0.48
CA GLY A 143 -6.80 17.01 1.74
C GLY A 143 -6.45 16.21 3.00
N MET A 144 -5.40 15.37 2.94
CA MET A 144 -4.94 14.53 4.05
C MET A 144 -3.78 15.15 4.84
N THR A 145 -3.41 16.41 4.56
CA THR A 145 -2.34 17.12 5.25
C THR A 145 -2.57 17.10 6.77
N GLY A 146 -1.56 16.66 7.52
CA GLY A 146 -1.59 16.61 8.99
C GLY A 146 -2.34 15.41 9.60
N LEU A 147 -2.86 14.49 8.78
CA LEU A 147 -3.54 13.28 9.28
C LEU A 147 -2.59 12.13 9.62
N PHE A 148 -1.37 12.13 9.08
CA PHE A 148 -0.38 11.07 9.28
C PHE A 148 0.81 11.59 10.07
N ASP A 149 1.29 10.81 11.04
CA ASP A 149 2.53 11.04 11.75
C ASP A 149 3.74 10.73 10.85
N HIS A 150 3.59 9.76 9.93
CA HIS A 150 4.62 9.41 8.95
C HIS A 150 4.06 9.15 7.53
N VAL A 151 4.78 9.60 6.52
CA VAL A 151 4.55 9.24 5.11
C VAL A 151 5.81 8.55 4.60
N LEU A 152 5.80 7.22 4.60
CA LEU A 152 6.95 6.36 4.36
C LEU A 152 6.99 5.91 2.90
N SER A 153 8.07 6.25 2.21
CA SER A 153 8.36 5.79 0.85
C SER A 153 9.39 4.68 0.86
N VAL A 154 9.16 3.63 0.08
CA VAL A 154 10.16 2.56 -0.13
C VAL A 154 11.42 3.04 -0.86
N ASP A 155 11.41 4.26 -1.40
CA ASP A 155 12.58 4.90 -2.01
C ASP A 155 13.78 4.93 -1.06
N ALA A 156 13.52 5.09 0.25
CA ALA A 156 14.53 5.08 1.30
C ALA A 156 15.31 3.76 1.41
N VAL A 157 14.70 2.63 1.02
CA VAL A 157 15.32 1.29 1.07
C VAL A 157 15.61 0.72 -0.31
N ARG A 158 15.27 1.45 -1.38
CA ARG A 158 15.49 1.07 -2.79
C ARG A 158 14.97 -0.33 -3.14
N ALA A 159 13.92 -0.78 -2.46
CA ALA A 159 13.31 -2.09 -2.64
C ALA A 159 11.80 -1.96 -2.51
N TYR A 160 11.05 -2.39 -3.52
CA TYR A 160 9.60 -2.26 -3.52
C TYR A 160 8.93 -3.37 -2.68
N LYS A 161 7.69 -3.11 -2.26
CA LYS A 161 6.82 -4.16 -1.72
C LYS A 161 6.71 -5.32 -2.75
N PRO A 162 6.68 -6.60 -2.31
CA PRO A 162 6.58 -7.06 -0.93
C PRO A 162 7.94 -7.38 -0.27
N ALA A 163 9.04 -6.70 -0.62
CA ALA A 163 10.31 -6.90 0.07
C ALA A 163 10.21 -6.56 1.56
N ALA A 164 10.77 -7.40 2.44
CA ALA A 164 10.75 -7.19 3.89
C ALA A 164 11.32 -5.83 4.31
N ALA A 165 12.34 -5.31 3.59
CA ALA A 165 12.92 -4.00 3.84
C ALA A 165 11.91 -2.85 3.67
N ALA A 166 10.96 -2.96 2.74
CA ALA A 166 9.90 -1.98 2.57
C ALA A 166 9.00 -1.94 3.81
N TYR A 167 8.57 -3.10 4.29
CA TYR A 167 7.73 -3.23 5.47
C TYR A 167 8.45 -2.79 6.75
N ALA A 168 9.76 -3.03 6.87
CA ALA A 168 10.56 -2.64 8.03
C ALA A 168 10.54 -1.13 8.32
N LEU A 169 10.32 -0.28 7.30
CA LEU A 169 10.16 1.16 7.47
C LEU A 169 9.06 1.49 8.50
N GLY A 170 7.96 0.75 8.51
CA GLY A 170 6.86 0.95 9.46
C GLY A 170 7.25 0.63 10.90
N THR A 171 7.89 -0.52 11.12
CA THR A 171 8.39 -0.91 12.45
C THR A 171 9.43 0.07 12.98
N THR A 172 10.30 0.58 12.11
CA THR A 172 11.31 1.57 12.49
C THR A 172 10.69 2.92 12.83
N ALA A 173 9.69 3.38 12.06
CA ALA A 173 9.06 4.68 12.30
C ALA A 173 8.34 4.76 13.66
N PHE A 174 7.72 3.67 14.09
CA PHE A 174 6.95 3.62 15.34
C PHE A 174 7.65 2.94 16.51
N ASP A 175 8.91 2.52 16.36
CA ASP A 175 9.65 1.75 17.35
C ASP A 175 8.80 0.61 17.97
N ALA A 176 8.23 -0.21 17.08
CA ALA A 176 7.24 -1.20 17.44
C ALA A 176 7.49 -2.53 16.71
N ALA A 177 7.11 -3.64 17.36
CA ALA A 177 7.12 -4.94 16.70
C ALA A 177 6.02 -4.96 15.62
N ALA A 178 6.28 -5.65 14.50
CA ALA A 178 5.33 -5.75 13.39
C ALA A 178 3.93 -6.20 13.86
N ARG A 179 3.86 -7.20 14.74
CA ARG A 179 2.59 -7.70 15.29
C ARG A 179 1.75 -6.65 16.04
N ASP A 180 2.38 -5.59 16.56
CA ASP A 180 1.71 -4.53 17.32
C ASP A 180 1.19 -3.40 16.40
N LEU A 181 1.40 -3.53 15.09
CA LEU A 181 1.03 -2.59 14.05
C LEU A 181 0.01 -3.23 13.11
N VAL A 182 -1.00 -2.45 12.71
CA VAL A 182 -1.98 -2.87 11.71
C VAL A 182 -1.59 -2.31 10.35
N PHE A 183 -1.43 -3.18 9.37
CA PHE A 183 -1.19 -2.79 7.98
C PHE A 183 -2.47 -2.97 7.16
N VAL A 184 -2.86 -1.92 6.44
CA VAL A 184 -4.11 -1.85 5.68
C VAL A 184 -3.78 -1.72 4.21
N SER A 185 -4.31 -2.63 3.39
CA SER A 185 -4.17 -2.54 1.93
C SER A 185 -5.44 -3.03 1.25
N SER A 186 -5.73 -2.47 0.08
CA SER A 186 -6.73 -3.00 -0.86
C SER A 186 -6.14 -4.05 -1.81
N ASN A 187 -4.82 -4.08 -1.93
CA ASN A 187 -4.09 -5.00 -2.79
C ASN A 187 -3.88 -6.31 -2.01
N GLY A 188 -4.52 -7.41 -2.46
CA GLY A 188 -4.43 -8.72 -1.79
C GLY A 188 -2.99 -9.20 -1.60
N TRP A 189 -2.16 -9.09 -2.64
CA TRP A 189 -0.73 -9.39 -2.60
C TRP A 189 0.06 -8.57 -1.56
N ASP A 190 -0.31 -7.31 -1.32
CA ASP A 190 0.37 -6.44 -0.35
C ASP A 190 -0.07 -6.76 1.08
N ALA A 191 -1.35 -7.09 1.28
CA ALA A 191 -1.84 -7.62 2.55
C ALA A 191 -1.18 -8.97 2.90
N ALA A 192 -0.97 -9.85 1.91
CA ALA A 192 -0.24 -11.10 2.10
C ALA A 192 1.24 -10.85 2.43
N GLY A 193 1.93 -9.98 1.67
CA GLY A 193 3.33 -9.61 1.90
C GLY A 193 3.56 -8.99 3.28
N ALA A 194 2.69 -8.07 3.70
CA ALA A 194 2.70 -7.49 5.04
C ALA A 194 2.44 -8.54 6.14
N GLY A 195 1.56 -9.52 5.87
CA GLY A 195 1.28 -10.62 6.77
C GLY A 195 2.50 -11.52 6.97
N TRP A 196 3.18 -11.93 5.90
CA TRP A 196 4.42 -12.71 5.99
C TRP A 196 5.55 -11.96 6.70
N PHE A 197 5.61 -10.63 6.55
CA PHE A 197 6.54 -9.80 7.32
C PHE A 197 6.22 -9.80 8.83
N GLY A 198 4.96 -10.00 9.20
CA GLY A 198 4.50 -10.14 10.59
C GLY A 198 3.57 -9.04 11.07
N TYR A 199 3.02 -8.21 10.18
CA TYR A 199 1.98 -7.24 10.55
C TYR A 199 0.66 -7.94 10.88
N THR A 200 -0.15 -7.32 11.76
CA THR A 200 -1.59 -7.60 11.75
C THR A 200 -2.17 -6.93 10.49
N THR A 201 -2.93 -7.64 9.67
CA THR A 201 -3.32 -7.15 8.34
C THR A 201 -4.82 -7.04 8.16
N PHE A 202 -5.26 -5.93 7.57
CA PHE A 202 -6.64 -5.73 7.18
C PHE A 202 -6.74 -5.49 5.67
N TRP A 203 -7.49 -6.33 4.97
CA TRP A 203 -7.70 -6.23 3.53
C TRP A 203 -8.99 -5.47 3.19
N ILE A 204 -8.86 -4.32 2.53
CA ILE A 204 -10.01 -3.57 2.00
C ILE A 204 -10.37 -4.09 0.60
N ASN A 205 -11.33 -5.00 0.53
CA ASN A 205 -11.81 -5.62 -0.69
C ASN A 205 -13.07 -4.94 -1.26
N ARG A 206 -12.90 -3.71 -1.78
CA ARG A 206 -13.99 -2.94 -2.42
C ARG A 206 -14.64 -3.66 -3.60
N GLN A 207 -13.84 -4.44 -4.33
CA GLN A 207 -14.25 -5.09 -5.59
C GLN A 207 -14.78 -6.51 -5.40
N ARG A 208 -14.85 -7.02 -4.16
CA ARG A 208 -15.24 -8.41 -3.85
C ARG A 208 -14.43 -9.45 -4.63
N LEU A 209 -13.14 -9.18 -4.79
CA LEU A 209 -12.19 -10.10 -5.43
C LEU A 209 -12.09 -11.40 -4.62
N PRO A 210 -11.76 -12.53 -5.26
CA PRO A 210 -11.39 -13.73 -4.53
C PRO A 210 -10.17 -13.47 -3.64
N ALA A 211 -10.11 -14.13 -2.49
CA ALA A 211 -8.92 -14.11 -1.66
C ALA A 211 -7.74 -14.73 -2.41
N GLU A 212 -6.55 -14.16 -2.22
CA GLU A 212 -5.31 -14.70 -2.77
C GLU A 212 -5.15 -16.16 -2.33
N GLN A 213 -4.78 -17.03 -3.28
CA GLN A 213 -4.54 -18.45 -3.01
C GLN A 213 -3.09 -18.64 -2.56
N LEU A 214 -2.79 -18.08 -1.40
CA LEU A 214 -1.49 -18.15 -0.73
C LEU A 214 -1.66 -18.89 0.61
N ASP A 215 -0.56 -19.31 1.22
CA ASP A 215 -0.54 -19.97 2.54
C ASP A 215 -0.78 -19.01 3.72
N ILE A 216 -1.36 -17.84 3.44
CA ILE A 216 -1.66 -16.80 4.41
C ILE A 216 -2.98 -16.11 4.08
N ALA A 217 -3.76 -15.79 5.12
CA ALA A 217 -4.97 -14.99 5.04
C ALA A 217 -4.78 -13.68 5.82
N PRO A 218 -5.42 -12.57 5.39
CA PRO A 218 -5.44 -11.36 6.20
C PRO A 218 -6.20 -11.59 7.51
N HIS A 219 -5.83 -10.87 8.56
CA HIS A 219 -6.45 -11.00 9.88
C HIS A 219 -7.88 -10.45 9.92
N GLY A 220 -8.16 -9.47 9.06
CA GLY A 220 -9.51 -8.96 8.82
C GLY A 220 -9.70 -8.56 7.36
N THR A 221 -10.95 -8.51 6.92
CA THR A 221 -11.32 -8.05 5.58
C THR A 221 -12.63 -7.26 5.63
N GLY A 222 -12.78 -6.29 4.74
CA GLY A 222 -14.00 -5.48 4.64
C GLY A 222 -14.13 -4.78 3.30
N GLY A 223 -15.29 -4.20 3.01
CA GLY A 223 -15.57 -3.47 1.78
C GLY A 223 -15.05 -2.03 1.79
N GLY A 224 -14.70 -1.47 2.95
CA GLY A 224 -14.22 -0.09 3.03
C GLY A 224 -13.62 0.29 4.39
N MET A 225 -13.41 1.59 4.57
CA MET A 225 -12.76 2.16 5.76
C MET A 225 -13.64 2.05 7.02
N ALA A 226 -14.96 1.96 6.87
CA ALA A 226 -15.87 1.71 7.99
C ALA A 226 -15.65 0.33 8.63
N ASP A 227 -15.45 -0.70 7.79
CA ASP A 227 -15.17 -2.06 8.26
C ASP A 227 -13.80 -2.13 8.95
N LEU A 228 -12.82 -1.36 8.45
CA LEU A 228 -11.54 -1.20 9.14
C LEU A 228 -11.74 -0.61 10.54
N ALA A 229 -12.55 0.44 10.68
CA ALA A 229 -12.81 1.03 12.00
C ALA A 229 -13.43 0.02 12.97
N ALA A 230 -14.41 -0.77 12.51
CA ALA A 230 -15.02 -1.84 13.30
C ALA A 230 -14.02 -2.96 13.67
N PHE A 231 -13.13 -3.33 12.75
CA PHE A 231 -12.05 -4.26 13.03
C PHE A 231 -11.12 -3.72 14.12
N LEU A 232 -10.70 -2.46 14.03
CA LEU A 232 -9.80 -1.84 15.03
C LEU A 232 -10.43 -1.75 16.43
N ASP A 233 -11.75 -1.75 16.55
CA ASP A 233 -12.45 -1.72 17.84
C ASP A 233 -12.49 -3.07 18.55
N THR A 234 -12.29 -4.16 17.81
CA THR A 234 -12.34 -5.54 18.30
C THR A 234 -10.98 -6.25 18.24
N ALA A 235 -10.03 -5.68 17.50
CA ALA A 235 -8.73 -6.29 17.30
C ALA A 235 -7.89 -6.28 18.58
N ALA A 236 -7.21 -7.40 18.80
CA ALA A 236 -6.23 -7.60 19.85
C ALA A 236 -4.92 -8.04 19.20
N PRO A 237 -3.75 -7.81 19.84
CA PRO A 237 -2.51 -8.31 19.30
C PRO A 237 -2.59 -9.84 19.23
N PRO A 238 -2.12 -10.48 18.14
CA PRO A 238 -2.08 -11.93 18.07
C PRO A 238 -1.28 -12.51 19.25
N ASP A 239 -1.78 -13.62 19.78
CA ASP A 239 -1.34 -14.19 21.06
C ASP A 239 0.18 -14.42 21.11
N ARG A 240 0.82 -14.17 22.27
CA ARG A 240 2.28 -14.33 22.44
C ARG A 240 2.75 -15.80 22.50
N ALA A 241 1.88 -16.78 22.31
CA ALA A 241 2.21 -18.21 22.44
C ALA A 241 2.66 -18.81 21.09
N SER A 242 3.75 -19.55 20.95
CA SER A 242 4.55 -20.31 21.92
C SER A 242 6.01 -20.37 21.46
N GLY A 243 6.94 -20.40 22.41
CA GLY A 243 8.35 -20.64 22.14
C GLY A 243 8.54 -21.90 21.31
N ARG A 244 9.47 -21.84 20.36
CA ARG A 244 10.07 -23.02 19.75
C ARG A 244 10.30 -24.08 20.84
N PRO A 245 9.90 -25.35 20.64
CA PRO A 245 10.43 -26.42 21.46
C PRO A 245 11.95 -26.32 21.36
N ARG A 246 12.64 -26.11 22.49
CA ARG A 246 14.07 -26.40 22.57
C ARG A 246 14.24 -27.84 22.08
N PRO A 247 15.15 -28.12 21.13
CA PRO A 247 15.49 -29.51 20.88
C PRO A 247 16.03 -30.07 22.20
N ALA A 248 15.41 -31.15 22.68
CA ALA A 248 15.94 -31.89 23.81
C ALA A 248 17.37 -32.34 23.47
N PRO A 249 18.33 -32.25 24.40
CA PRO A 249 19.67 -32.73 24.15
C PRO A 249 19.65 -34.26 24.13
N GLY A 250 19.89 -34.84 22.95
CA GLY A 250 20.47 -36.18 22.76
C GLY A 250 19.62 -37.40 23.14
N ALA A 251 19.37 -38.24 22.14
CA ALA A 251 19.49 -39.70 22.23
C ALA A 251 19.88 -40.22 20.83
#